data_AF-A0A7X5VMI4-F1
#
_entry.id   AF-A0A7X5VMI4-F1
#
_cell.length_a   1.000
_cell.length_b   1.000
_cell.length_c   1.000
_cell.angle_alpha   90.00
_cell.angle_beta   90.00
_cell.angle_gamma   90.00
#
_symmetry.space_group_name_H-M   'P 1'
#
loop_
_entity.id
_entity.type
_entity.pdbx_description
1 polymer ?
#
loop_
_entity_poly.entity_id
_entity_poly.type
_entity_poly.pdbx_seq_one_letter_code
_entity_poly.pdbx_strand_id
1 'polypeptide(L)'
;MRRAIRHGRKLGIEEPFLHEVTPVVFDELGGTYPELLAAQDAILEIGKLEEQRFGDTLATGLVMFDEALARSGDVLPGKELFRLYDTFGFPLDLARDIAEERGVQLDEAGFDAEMKRQRERAQASWKGAAAGTGKGVWQGFDAGRETSFDGYARA
;
A
#
# COMPACT_ATOMS: atom_id res chain seq x y z
N MET A 1 0.49 -4.93 10.51
CA MET A 1 -0.96 -5.08 10.31
C MET A 1 -1.32 -6.12 9.24
N ARG A 2 -0.90 -5.94 7.98
CA ARG A 2 -1.21 -6.88 6.86
C ARG A 2 -0.90 -8.36 7.15
N ARG A 3 0.27 -8.64 7.74
CA ARG A 3 0.64 -9.99 8.22
C ARG A 3 -0.34 -10.53 9.28
N ALA A 4 -0.75 -9.71 10.25
CA ALA A 4 -1.69 -10.11 11.28
C ALA A 4 -3.06 -10.48 10.68
N ILE A 5 -3.54 -9.69 9.71
CA ILE A 5 -4.78 -9.95 8.97
C ILE A 5 -4.67 -11.28 8.21
N ARG A 6 -3.55 -11.53 7.50
CA ARG A 6 -3.27 -12.81 6.85
C ARG A 6 -3.32 -13.99 7.81
N HIS A 7 -2.70 -13.86 8.98
CA HIS A 7 -2.76 -14.92 9.99
C HIS A 7 -4.17 -15.15 10.52
N GLY A 8 -4.96 -14.09 10.73
CA GLY A 8 -6.39 -14.20 11.03
C GLY A 8 -7.16 -15.00 9.96
N ARG A 9 -6.95 -14.68 8.67
CA ARG A 9 -7.54 -15.42 7.56
C ARG A 9 -7.14 -16.89 7.55
N LYS A 10 -5.85 -17.18 7.82
CA LYS A 10 -5.34 -18.56 7.94
C LYS A 10 -6.02 -19.34 9.08
N LEU A 11 -6.46 -18.65 10.14
CA LEU A 11 -7.23 -19.22 11.25
C LEU A 11 -8.75 -19.32 10.96
N GLY A 12 -9.21 -18.89 9.78
CA GLY A 12 -10.63 -18.90 9.41
C GLY A 12 -11.41 -17.67 9.87
N ILE A 13 -10.73 -16.61 10.31
CA ILE A 13 -11.38 -15.36 10.70
C ILE A 13 -11.65 -14.53 9.44
N GLU A 14 -12.93 -14.37 9.10
CA GLU A 14 -13.34 -13.63 7.89
C GLU A 14 -13.71 -12.17 8.13
N GLU A 15 -14.09 -11.82 9.36
CA GLU A 15 -14.47 -10.46 9.73
C GLU A 15 -13.26 -9.69 10.31
N PRO A 16 -13.27 -8.35 10.27
CA PRO A 16 -12.23 -7.55 10.93
C PRO A 16 -12.16 -7.87 12.42
N PHE A 17 -10.99 -8.23 12.94
CA PHE A 17 -10.85 -8.67 14.34
C PHE A 17 -9.80 -7.88 15.12
N LEU A 18 -8.91 -7.15 14.45
CA LEU A 18 -7.81 -6.45 15.13
C LEU A 18 -8.34 -5.40 16.12
N HIS A 19 -9.43 -4.73 15.75
CA HIS A 19 -10.10 -3.75 16.62
C HIS A 19 -10.71 -4.37 17.89
N GLU A 20 -10.98 -5.68 17.92
CA GLU A 20 -11.51 -6.38 19.10
C GLU A 20 -10.40 -6.76 20.09
N VAL A 21 -9.19 -7.00 19.58
CA VAL A 21 -8.02 -7.39 20.41
C VAL A 21 -7.15 -6.20 20.80
N THR A 22 -7.18 -5.10 20.05
CA THR A 22 -6.41 -3.88 20.33
C THR A 22 -6.70 -3.28 21.72
N PRO A 23 -7.93 -3.33 22.28
CA PRO A 23 -8.20 -2.86 23.65
C PRO A 23 -7.32 -3.49 24.73
N VAL A 24 -6.91 -4.76 24.57
CA VAL A 24 -5.99 -5.43 25.52
C VAL A 24 -4.67 -4.67 25.62
N VAL A 25 -4.20 -4.08 24.51
CA VAL A 25 -2.97 -3.28 24.51
C VAL A 25 -3.16 -1.98 25.30
N PHE A 26 -4.34 -1.37 25.22
CA PHE A 26 -4.66 -0.16 25.99
C PHE A 26 -4.72 -0.45 27.50
N ASP A 27 -5.29 -1.58 27.89
CA ASP A 27 -5.36 -1.99 29.29
C ASP A 27 -3.96 -2.24 29.88
N GLU A 28 -3.08 -2.91 29.13
CA GLU A 28 -1.73 -3.26 29.59
C GLU A 28 -0.76 -2.06 29.56
N LEU A 29 -0.85 -1.20 28.55
CA LEU A 29 0.15 -0.16 28.29
C LEU A 29 -0.35 1.27 28.56
N GLY A 30 -1.66 1.50 28.65
CA GLY A 30 -2.26 2.83 28.76
C GLY A 30 -1.85 3.60 30.01
N GLY A 31 -1.52 2.90 31.10
CA GLY A 31 -0.99 3.54 32.31
C GLY A 31 0.42 4.13 32.12
N THR A 32 1.22 3.55 31.23
CA THR A 32 2.59 4.02 30.92
C THR A 32 2.58 5.02 29.76
N TYR A 33 1.65 4.86 28.82
CA TYR A 33 1.52 5.69 27.62
C TYR A 33 0.10 6.29 27.54
N PRO A 34 -0.19 7.36 28.30
CA PRO A 34 -1.51 7.99 28.32
C PRO A 34 -1.99 8.50 26.95
N GLU A 35 -1.06 8.82 26.05
CA GLU A 35 -1.35 9.21 24.67
C GLU A 35 -2.03 8.09 23.87
N LEU A 36 -1.81 6.82 24.22
CA LEU A 36 -2.53 5.70 23.59
C LEU A 36 -4.02 5.74 23.93
N LEU A 37 -4.36 6.03 25.19
CA LEU A 37 -5.75 6.17 25.63
C LEU A 37 -6.42 7.39 24.99
N ALA A 38 -5.68 8.52 24.89
CA ALA A 38 -6.19 9.73 24.24
C ALA A 38 -6.48 9.52 22.75
N ALA A 39 -5.76 8.62 22.09
CA ALA A 39 -5.92 8.32 20.67
C ALA A 39 -6.73 7.04 20.38
N GLN A 40 -7.30 6.38 21.40
CA GLN A 40 -7.84 5.01 21.27
C GLN A 40 -8.88 4.91 20.14
N ASP A 41 -9.81 5.87 20.07
CA ASP A 41 -10.96 5.78 19.16
C ASP A 41 -10.48 5.90 17.71
N ALA A 42 -9.52 6.81 17.47
CA ALA A 42 -8.88 6.96 16.17
C ALA A 42 -8.06 5.72 15.78
N ILE A 43 -7.32 5.13 16.72
CA ILE A 43 -6.54 3.90 16.48
C ILE A 43 -7.48 2.75 16.08
N LEU A 44 -8.57 2.56 16.82
CA LEU A 44 -9.56 1.51 16.56
C LEU A 44 -10.29 1.72 15.22
N GLU A 45 -10.71 2.95 14.93
CA GLU A 45 -11.41 3.29 13.69
C GLU A 45 -10.50 3.12 12.47
N ILE A 46 -9.30 3.71 12.49
CA ILE A 46 -8.33 3.61 11.39
C ILE A 46 -7.90 2.16 11.19
N GLY A 47 -7.63 1.45 12.30
CA GLY A 47 -7.30 0.03 12.27
C GLY A 47 -8.42 -0.81 11.65
N LYS A 48 -9.67 -0.60 12.04
CA LYS A 48 -10.79 -1.33 11.44
C LYS A 48 -10.93 -1.04 9.95
N LEU A 49 -10.83 0.22 9.55
CA LEU A 49 -10.96 0.63 8.14
C LEU A 49 -9.84 0.05 7.27
N GLU A 50 -8.59 0.12 7.73
CA GLU A 50 -7.45 -0.45 7.01
C GLU A 50 -7.54 -1.98 6.96
N GLU A 51 -8.03 -2.64 8.01
CA GLU A 51 -8.27 -4.08 8.01
C GLU A 51 -9.34 -4.49 6.99
N GLN A 52 -10.45 -3.76 6.92
CA GLN A 52 -11.50 -3.98 5.92
C GLN A 52 -10.96 -3.81 4.50
N ARG A 53 -10.31 -2.67 4.22
CA ARG A 53 -9.73 -2.37 2.89
C ARG A 53 -8.73 -3.44 2.46
N PHE A 54 -7.86 -3.85 3.37
CA PHE A 54 -6.87 -4.86 3.07
C PHE A 54 -7.47 -6.26 2.96
N GLY A 55 -8.50 -6.59 3.74
CA GLY A 55 -9.19 -7.89 3.71
C GLY A 55 -9.72 -8.25 2.32
N ASP A 56 -10.41 -7.31 1.67
CA ASP A 56 -10.96 -7.50 0.31
C ASP A 56 -9.86 -7.75 -0.73
N THR A 57 -8.77 -7.01 -0.60
CA THR A 57 -7.60 -7.08 -1.48
C THR A 57 -6.84 -8.39 -1.26
N LEU A 58 -6.71 -8.80 0.00
CA LEU A 58 -6.03 -10.03 0.41
C LEU A 58 -6.75 -11.27 -0.11
N ALA A 59 -8.07 -11.36 0.01
CA ALA A 59 -8.85 -12.50 -0.48
C ALA A 59 -8.63 -12.70 -1.99
N THR A 60 -8.75 -11.62 -2.77
CA THR A 60 -8.50 -11.65 -4.21
C THR A 60 -7.04 -11.99 -4.52
N GLY A 61 -6.09 -11.38 -3.81
CA GLY A 61 -4.67 -11.58 -4.01
C GLY A 61 -4.21 -13.02 -3.73
N LEU A 62 -4.79 -13.69 -2.73
CA LEU A 62 -4.52 -15.10 -2.44
C LEU A 62 -4.97 -16.02 -3.57
N VAL A 63 -6.18 -15.81 -4.10
CA VAL A 63 -6.69 -16.58 -5.25
C VAL A 63 -5.78 -16.38 -6.47
N MET A 64 -5.43 -15.12 -6.77
CA MET A 64 -4.55 -14.81 -7.91
C MET A 64 -3.13 -15.38 -7.73
N PHE A 65 -2.61 -15.40 -6.49
CA PHE A 65 -1.32 -16.00 -6.18
C PHE A 65 -1.35 -17.51 -6.44
N ASP A 66 -2.39 -18.20 -5.97
CA ASP A 66 -2.56 -19.65 -6.15
C ASP A 66 -2.70 -20.01 -7.64
N GLU A 67 -3.47 -19.24 -8.39
CA GLU A 67 -3.59 -19.40 -9.85
C GLU A 67 -2.26 -19.18 -10.57
N ALA A 68 -1.50 -18.15 -10.19
CA ALA A 68 -0.21 -17.87 -10.79
C ALA A 68 0.81 -18.97 -10.48
N LEU A 69 0.81 -19.47 -9.25
CA LEU A 69 1.65 -20.58 -8.83
C LEU A 69 1.32 -21.87 -9.61
N ALA A 70 0.04 -22.19 -9.76
CA ALA A 70 -0.41 -23.36 -10.52
C ALA A 70 0.05 -23.35 -11.99
N ARG A 71 0.24 -22.16 -12.59
CA ARG A 71 0.79 -22.00 -13.95
C ARG A 71 2.31 -22.06 -14.01
N SER A 72 3.00 -21.77 -12.91
CA SER A 72 4.43 -21.46 -12.90
C SER A 72 5.31 -22.59 -12.34
N GLY A 73 4.74 -23.53 -11.59
CA GLY A 73 5.49 -24.58 -10.92
C GLY A 73 6.21 -24.06 -9.67
N ASP A 74 7.49 -24.40 -9.50
CA ASP A 74 8.23 -24.14 -8.25
C ASP A 74 8.75 -22.70 -8.12
N VAL A 75 8.75 -21.91 -9.21
CA VAL A 75 9.26 -20.54 -9.24
C VAL A 75 8.19 -19.60 -9.79
N LEU A 76 7.72 -18.65 -8.98
CA LEU A 76 6.76 -17.64 -9.41
C LEU A 76 7.50 -16.51 -10.17
N PRO A 77 7.22 -16.27 -11.47
CA PRO A 77 7.94 -15.31 -12.29
C PRO A 77 7.75 -13.88 -11.80
N GLY A 78 8.78 -13.05 -11.94
CA GLY A 78 8.75 -11.65 -11.50
C GLY A 78 7.65 -10.82 -12.14
N LYS A 79 7.24 -11.17 -13.37
CA LYS A 79 6.10 -10.54 -14.07
C LYS A 79 4.75 -10.85 -13.41
N GLU A 80 4.56 -12.07 -12.92
CA GLU A 80 3.32 -12.45 -12.21
C GLU A 80 3.32 -11.82 -10.81
N LEU A 81 4.46 -11.81 -10.12
CA LEU A 81 4.65 -11.06 -8.87
C LEU A 81 4.34 -9.57 -9.03
N PHE A 82 4.83 -8.97 -10.12
CA PHE A 82 4.58 -7.57 -10.43
C PHE A 82 3.09 -7.32 -10.68
N ARG A 83 2.40 -8.21 -11.39
CA ARG A 83 0.95 -8.14 -11.60
C ARG A 83 0.18 -8.24 -10.28
N LEU A 84 0.55 -9.17 -9.40
CA LEU A 84 -0.02 -9.30 -8.05
C LEU A 84 0.08 -7.99 -7.27
N TYR A 85 1.25 -7.37 -7.30
CA TYR A 85 1.51 -6.09 -6.63
C TYR A 85 0.75 -4.91 -7.26
N ASP A 86 0.90 -4.70 -8.57
CA ASP A 86 0.44 -3.50 -9.26
C ASP A 86 -1.07 -3.52 -9.52
N THR A 87 -1.62 -4.67 -9.95
CA THR A 87 -3.03 -4.79 -10.34
C THR A 87 -3.92 -5.15 -9.17
N PHE A 88 -3.45 -6.07 -8.31
CA PHE A 88 -4.27 -6.64 -7.25
C PHE A 88 -3.88 -6.12 -5.85
N GLY A 89 -2.93 -5.18 -5.76
CA GLY A 89 -2.50 -4.61 -4.48
C GLY A 89 -1.86 -5.62 -3.52
N PHE A 90 -1.49 -6.81 -4.02
CA PHE A 90 -0.99 -7.90 -3.20
C PHE A 90 0.47 -7.65 -2.81
N PRO A 91 0.77 -7.48 -1.52
CA PRO A 91 2.09 -7.01 -1.11
C PRO A 91 3.18 -8.07 -1.32
N LEU A 92 4.37 -7.65 -1.79
CA LEU A 92 5.50 -8.55 -2.01
C LEU A 92 5.96 -9.22 -0.70
N ASP A 93 5.87 -8.53 0.44
CA ASP A 93 6.21 -9.11 1.74
C ASP A 93 5.27 -10.26 2.13
N LEU A 94 3.98 -10.18 1.78
CA LEU A 94 3.05 -11.29 1.97
C LEU A 94 3.33 -12.44 0.98
N ALA A 95 3.66 -12.12 -0.27
CA ALA A 95 4.05 -13.13 -1.25
C ALA A 95 5.27 -13.93 -0.74
N ARG A 96 6.28 -13.25 -0.19
CA ARG A 96 7.46 -13.88 0.43
C ARG A 96 7.08 -14.80 1.58
N ASP A 97 6.27 -14.31 2.53
CA ASP A 97 5.85 -15.11 3.68
C ASP A 97 5.10 -16.39 3.25
N ILE A 98 4.24 -16.29 2.24
CA ILE A 98 3.50 -17.45 1.71
C ILE A 98 4.42 -18.40 0.96
N ALA A 99 5.34 -17.86 0.17
CA ALA A 99 6.29 -18.64 -0.60
C ALA A 99 7.22 -19.46 0.31
N GLU A 100 7.74 -18.84 1.37
CA GLU A 100 8.55 -19.52 2.38
C GLU A 100 7.77 -20.64 3.08
N GLU A 101 6.53 -20.38 3.51
CA GLU A 101 5.68 -21.39 4.15
C GLU A 101 5.33 -22.57 3.24
N ARG A 102 5.32 -22.36 1.92
CA ARG A 102 4.93 -23.37 0.91
C ARG A 102 6.10 -23.98 0.15
N GLY A 103 7.34 -23.56 0.45
CA GLY A 103 8.54 -24.04 -0.25
C GLY A 103 8.62 -23.62 -1.72
N VAL A 104 8.04 -22.47 -2.07
CA VAL A 104 8.01 -21.91 -3.43
C VAL A 104 9.08 -20.82 -3.54
N GLN A 105 9.71 -20.69 -4.71
CA GLN A 105 10.66 -19.61 -4.99
C GLN A 105 9.99 -18.44 -5.69
N LEU A 106 10.47 -17.23 -5.40
CA LEU A 106 10.01 -15.99 -6.04
C LEU A 106 11.14 -15.43 -6.91
N ASP A 107 10.84 -15.09 -8.16
CA ASP A 107 11.76 -14.34 -9.02
C ASP A 107 11.70 -12.84 -8.69
N GLU A 108 12.35 -12.47 -7.58
CA GLU A 108 12.42 -11.09 -7.12
C GLU A 108 13.23 -10.19 -8.07
N ALA A 109 14.25 -10.74 -8.72
CA ALA A 109 15.04 -10.01 -9.70
C ALA A 109 14.18 -9.60 -10.92
N GLY A 110 13.32 -10.50 -11.39
CA GLY A 110 12.34 -10.19 -12.42
C GLY A 110 11.30 -9.17 -11.97
N PHE A 111 10.86 -9.22 -10.71
CA PHE A 111 9.94 -8.24 -10.13
C PHE A 111 10.57 -6.83 -10.12
N ASP A 112 11.81 -6.71 -9.65
CA ASP A 112 12.56 -5.45 -9.61
C ASP A 112 12.78 -4.88 -11.02
N ALA A 113 13.00 -5.76 -12.01
CA ALA A 113 13.10 -5.36 -13.40
C ALA A 113 11.78 -4.76 -13.93
N GLU A 114 10.62 -5.32 -13.57
CA GLU A 114 9.31 -4.77 -13.93
C GLU A 114 9.02 -3.44 -13.20
N MET A 115 9.35 -3.34 -11.90
CA MET A 115 9.26 -2.08 -11.15
C MET A 115 10.08 -0.97 -11.81
N LYS A 116 11.30 -1.29 -12.24
CA LYS A 116 12.17 -0.35 -12.96
C LYS A 116 11.53 0.09 -14.30
N ARG A 117 11.02 -0.86 -15.08
CA ARG A 117 10.31 -0.58 -16.35
C ARG A 117 9.10 0.32 -16.14
N GLN A 118 8.30 0.08 -15.10
CA GLN A 118 7.15 0.92 -14.76
C GLN A 118 7.59 2.35 -14.42
N ARG A 119 8.64 2.50 -13.60
CA ARG A 119 9.21 3.81 -13.24
C ARG A 119 9.72 4.58 -14.46
N GLU A 120 10.43 3.91 -15.36
CA GLU A 120 10.93 4.51 -16.61
C GLU A 120 9.78 4.98 -17.51
N ARG A 121 8.72 4.18 -17.66
CA ARG A 121 7.50 4.56 -18.41
C ARG A 121 6.82 5.80 -17.82
N ALA A 122 6.68 5.87 -16.50
CA ALA A 122 6.09 7.02 -15.81
C ALA A 122 6.93 8.31 -16.00
N GLN A 123 8.26 8.20 -16.02
CA GLN A 123 9.14 9.34 -16.29
C GLN A 123 9.07 9.80 -17.75
N ALA A 124 8.97 8.87 -18.70
CA ALA A 124 8.81 9.19 -20.11
C ALA A 124 7.47 9.88 -20.40
N SER A 125 6.37 9.41 -19.78
CA SER A 125 5.05 10.05 -19.94
C SER A 125 5.01 11.46 -19.33
N TRP A 126 5.66 11.68 -18.18
CA TRP A 126 5.78 13.01 -17.57
C TRP A 126 6.52 14.00 -18.47
N LYS A 127 7.65 13.59 -19.05
CA LYS A 127 8.42 14.44 -20.00
C LYS A 127 7.63 14.74 -21.28
N GLY A 128 6.79 13.81 -21.74
CA GLY A 128 5.88 14.02 -22.87
C GLY A 128 4.72 14.98 -22.56
N ALA A 129 4.15 14.91 -21.35
CA ALA A 129 3.08 15.82 -20.91
C ALA A 129 3.55 17.27 -20.75
N ALA A 130 4.78 17.48 -20.26
CA ALA A 130 5.41 18.82 -20.20
C ALA A 130 5.61 19.47 -21.58
N ALA A 131 5.66 18.68 -22.67
CA ALA A 131 5.74 19.18 -24.03
C ALA A 131 4.37 19.48 -24.66
N GLY A 132 3.25 19.02 -24.06
CA GLY A 132 1.94 18.95 -24.72
C GLY A 132 0.82 19.81 -24.14
N THR A 133 0.92 20.35 -22.92
CA THR A 133 -0.18 21.12 -22.31
C THR A 133 0.28 22.50 -21.85
N GLY A 134 -0.11 23.54 -22.59
CA GLY A 134 -0.28 24.89 -22.04
C GLY A 134 0.70 25.99 -22.46
N LYS A 135 1.26 25.97 -23.68
CA LYS A 135 1.78 27.22 -24.29
C LYS A 135 0.59 28.09 -24.70
N GLY A 136 0.04 28.90 -23.80
CA GLY A 136 -0.91 29.93 -24.23
C GLY A 136 -1.73 30.68 -23.20
N VAL A 137 -1.82 30.23 -21.94
CA VAL A 137 -2.69 30.90 -20.95
C VAL A 137 -1.93 31.92 -20.09
N TRP A 138 -0.62 31.74 -19.88
CA TRP A 138 0.17 32.56 -18.96
C TRP A 138 1.03 33.63 -19.63
N GLN A 139 1.01 33.74 -20.96
CA GLN A 139 1.86 34.68 -21.71
C GLN A 139 1.37 36.14 -21.69
N GLY A 140 0.21 36.42 -21.08
CA GLY A 140 -0.35 37.78 -20.94
C GLY A 140 -0.24 38.39 -19.55
N PHE A 141 0.36 37.70 -18.57
CA PHE A 141 0.56 38.27 -17.25
C PHE A 141 1.87 39.05 -17.22
N ASP A 142 1.74 40.35 -17.00
CA ASP A 142 2.86 41.28 -16.87
C ASP A 142 3.74 40.86 -15.68
N ALA A 143 5.02 40.58 -15.96
CA ALA A 143 6.00 40.14 -14.97
C ALA A 143 6.38 41.22 -13.94
N GLY A 144 5.79 42.42 -14.05
CA GLY A 144 6.06 43.58 -13.21
C GLY A 144 5.19 43.75 -11.97
N ARG A 145 4.32 42.79 -11.63
CA ARG A 145 3.57 42.85 -10.35
C ARG A 145 4.40 42.27 -9.22
N GLU A 146 4.95 43.14 -8.38
CA GLU A 146 5.42 42.75 -7.05
C GLU A 146 4.29 42.05 -6.30
N THR A 147 4.55 40.80 -5.89
CA THR A 147 3.67 40.06 -5.00
C THR A 147 4.24 40.20 -3.60
N SER A 148 3.51 40.87 -2.70
CA SER A 148 3.85 40.87 -1.27
C SER A 148 3.20 39.66 -0.59
N PHE A 149 3.97 38.97 0.23
CA PHE A 149 3.47 37.92 1.11
C PHE A 149 3.10 38.54 2.45
N ASP A 150 1.80 38.69 2.73
CA ASP A 150 1.32 39.36 3.94
C ASP A 150 1.24 38.45 5.19
N GLY A 151 1.74 37.20 5.11
CA GLY A 151 1.88 36.29 6.24
C GLY A 151 0.60 36.05 7.08
N TYR A 152 0.76 35.38 8.23
CA TYR A 152 -0.31 35.14 9.20
C TYR A 152 -0.20 36.12 10.37
N ALA A 153 -0.33 37.41 10.11
CA ALA A 153 -0.39 38.41 11.17
C ALA A 153 -1.84 38.60 11.67
N ARG A 154 -2.36 37.60 12.39
CA ARG A 154 -3.33 37.79 13.49
C ARG A 154 -3.11 36.68 14.52
N ALA A 155 -2.31 37.01 15.53
CA ALA A 155 -2.40 36.39 16.85
C ALA A 155 -3.51 37.09 17.65
#